data_AF-A0A6J0K8P5-F1
#
_entry.id   AF-A0A6J0K8P5-F1
#
_cell.length_a   1.000
_cell.length_b   1.000
_cell.length_c   1.000
_cell.angle_alpha   90.00
_cell.angle_beta   90.00
_cell.angle_gamma   90.00
#
_symmetry.space_group_name_H-M   'P 1'
#
loop_
_entity.id
_entity.type
_entity.pdbx_description
1 polymer ?
#
loop_
_entity_poly.entity_id
_entity_poly.type
_entity_poly.pdbx_seq_one_letter_code
_entity_poly.pdbx_strand_id
1 'polypeptide(L)'
;MSSGLLCSERPLFGGAISSSFPQRFQDASNIRQVPDHQEVFVDPSRDESLIFELLDFKSDVGDNGSASWFLHDLACEQDAEAFMLVDQSQVVDAPGLSFRNIPAVVTTAVGEMAISKGRQGREAQNLVRVYVANLRLKGVETDVLVTAYEPILINPLSESAGAVGSGLAVPASQSGILPMCDVIKHALSTFRVNDWSLFGSSA
;
A
#
# COMPACT_ATOMS: atom_id res chain seq x y z
N MET A 1 10.67 -10.13 -27.27
CA MET A 1 9.41 -10.77 -26.80
C MET A 1 9.35 -10.54 -25.31
N SER A 2 8.62 -9.51 -24.90
CA SER A 2 8.56 -9.06 -23.51
C SER A 2 7.79 -10.12 -22.72
N SER A 3 8.46 -10.81 -21.80
CA SER A 3 7.80 -11.64 -20.79
C SER A 3 6.95 -10.71 -19.92
N GLY A 4 5.71 -10.47 -20.33
CA GLY A 4 4.77 -9.64 -19.61
C GLY A 4 4.54 -10.25 -18.24
N LEU A 5 4.96 -9.54 -17.20
CA LEU A 5 4.60 -9.88 -15.83
C LEU A 5 3.07 -9.83 -15.74
N LEU A 6 2.46 -10.99 -15.49
CA LEU A 6 1.02 -11.15 -15.47
C LEU A 6 0.46 -10.49 -14.20
N CYS A 7 0.04 -9.23 -14.31
CA CYS A 7 -0.91 -8.68 -13.35
C CYS A 7 -2.23 -9.46 -13.50
N SER A 8 -2.84 -9.81 -12.37
CA SER A 8 -4.15 -10.46 -12.33
C SER A 8 -5.07 -9.63 -11.47
N GLU A 9 -6.33 -9.48 -11.91
CA GLU A 9 -7.37 -8.96 -11.05
C GLU A 9 -7.56 -9.89 -9.86
N ARG A 10 -7.67 -9.31 -8.66
CA ARG A 10 -7.89 -10.02 -7.42
C ARG A 10 -9.09 -9.41 -6.68
N PRO A 11 -9.98 -10.27 -6.14
CA PRO A 11 -11.02 -9.82 -5.24
C PRO A 11 -10.38 -9.38 -3.91
N LEU A 12 -10.91 -8.31 -3.34
CA LEU A 12 -10.57 -7.78 -2.02
C LEU A 12 -11.88 -7.66 -1.22
N PHE A 13 -11.81 -7.85 0.09
CA PHE A 13 -12.94 -7.72 1.02
C PHE A 13 -14.14 -8.56 0.57
N GLY A 14 -13.91 -9.87 0.39
CA GLY A 14 -14.95 -10.80 -0.08
C GLY A 14 -15.41 -10.55 -1.53
N GLY A 15 -14.67 -9.76 -2.32
CA GLY A 15 -14.99 -9.43 -3.71
C GLY A 15 -15.78 -8.13 -3.89
N ALA A 16 -16.13 -7.46 -2.79
CA ALA A 16 -16.78 -6.14 -2.84
C ALA A 16 -15.89 -5.08 -3.50
N ILE A 17 -14.57 -5.27 -3.47
CA ILE A 17 -13.58 -4.47 -4.18
C ILE A 17 -12.76 -5.39 -5.10
N SER A 18 -12.29 -4.87 -6.23
CA SER A 18 -11.26 -5.54 -7.03
C SER A 18 -10.11 -4.59 -7.40
N SER A 19 -8.92 -5.15 -7.56
CA SER A 19 -7.72 -4.46 -8.02
C SER A 19 -6.78 -5.44 -8.72
N SER A 20 -5.97 -4.97 -9.66
CA SER A 20 -5.00 -5.80 -10.40
C SER A 20 -3.56 -5.47 -10.00
N PHE A 21 -2.78 -6.50 -9.68
CA PHE A 21 -1.36 -6.39 -9.38
C PHE A 21 -0.63 -7.72 -9.66
N PRO A 22 0.72 -7.74 -9.68
CA PRO A 22 1.49 -8.91 -10.08
C PRO A 22 1.20 -10.16 -9.24
N GLN A 23 1.13 -11.32 -9.91
CA GLN A 23 0.86 -12.60 -9.25
C GLN A 23 1.89 -13.02 -8.19
N ARG A 24 3.10 -12.46 -8.21
CA ARG A 24 4.16 -12.73 -7.22
C ARG A 24 3.75 -12.38 -5.78
N PHE A 25 2.80 -11.45 -5.64
CA PHE A 25 2.23 -11.09 -4.36
C PHE A 25 1.35 -12.22 -3.83
N GLN A 26 1.69 -12.75 -2.68
CA GLN A 26 0.96 -13.80 -1.98
C GLN A 26 0.10 -13.15 -0.91
N ASP A 27 -1.13 -13.65 -0.75
CA ASP A 27 -2.04 -13.19 0.30
C ASP A 27 -1.57 -13.72 1.66
N ALA A 28 -1.30 -12.80 2.59
CA ALA A 28 -0.82 -13.09 3.93
C ALA A 28 -1.88 -13.75 4.82
N SER A 29 -3.17 -13.64 4.48
CA SER A 29 -4.27 -14.28 5.21
C SER A 29 -4.14 -15.82 5.22
N ASN A 30 -3.47 -16.40 4.22
CA ASN A 30 -3.21 -17.84 4.12
C ASN A 30 -2.28 -18.37 5.22
N ILE A 31 -1.50 -17.49 5.86
CA ILE A 31 -0.46 -17.89 6.83
C ILE A 31 -0.66 -17.25 8.21
N ARG A 32 -1.40 -16.14 8.30
CA ARG A 32 -1.70 -15.45 9.56
C ARG A 32 -3.05 -14.77 9.48
N GLN A 33 -3.63 -14.47 10.65
CA GLN A 33 -4.79 -13.61 10.70
C GLN A 33 -4.43 -12.19 10.25
N VAL A 34 -5.28 -11.63 9.40
CA VAL A 34 -5.27 -10.23 8.97
C VAL A 34 -6.60 -9.63 9.46
N PRO A 35 -6.63 -8.40 10.02
CA PRO A 35 -7.88 -7.75 10.39
C PRO A 35 -8.84 -7.63 9.20
N ASP A 36 -10.14 -7.75 9.42
CA ASP A 36 -11.15 -7.79 8.35
C ASP A 36 -11.21 -6.50 7.50
N HIS A 37 -10.72 -5.38 8.03
CA HIS A 37 -10.60 -4.10 7.31
C HIS A 37 -9.27 -3.95 6.57
N GLN A 38 -8.42 -4.98 6.55
CA GLN A 38 -7.15 -5.00 5.86
C GLN A 38 -7.04 -6.20 4.90
N GLU A 39 -6.39 -5.98 3.76
CA GLU A 39 -5.97 -7.01 2.81
C GLU A 39 -4.47 -6.85 2.59
N VAL A 40 -3.69 -7.87 3.00
CA VAL A 40 -2.22 -7.78 3.02
C VAL A 40 -1.61 -8.77 2.05
N PHE A 41 -0.86 -8.25 1.09
CA PHE A 41 -0.13 -9.06 0.12
C PHE A 41 1.38 -8.83 0.24
N VAL A 42 2.16 -9.89 0.10
CA VAL A 42 3.62 -9.85 0.26
C VAL A 42 4.33 -10.56 -0.88
N ASP A 43 5.51 -10.09 -1.27
CA ASP A 43 6.47 -10.84 -2.08
C ASP A 43 7.63 -11.27 -1.18
N PRO A 44 7.62 -12.50 -0.64
CA PRO A 44 8.65 -12.98 0.28
C PRO A 44 10.05 -13.03 -0.34
N SER A 45 10.15 -13.09 -1.67
CA SER A 45 11.46 -13.17 -2.36
C SER A 45 12.18 -11.82 -2.43
N ARG A 46 11.46 -10.73 -2.16
CA ARG A 46 11.97 -9.35 -2.26
C ARG A 46 11.68 -8.52 -1.02
N ASP A 47 10.95 -9.09 -0.07
CA ASP A 47 10.52 -8.44 1.15
C ASP A 47 9.65 -7.19 0.90
N GLU A 48 8.98 -7.16 -0.26
CA GLU A 48 8.02 -6.12 -0.69
C GLU A 48 6.62 -6.47 -0.18
N SER A 49 5.79 -5.45 0.07
CA SER A 49 4.39 -5.65 0.44
C SER A 49 3.46 -4.62 -0.22
N LEU A 50 2.19 -5.01 -0.37
CA LEU A 50 1.09 -4.19 -0.84
C LEU A 50 -0.10 -4.43 0.09
N ILE A 51 -0.62 -3.37 0.69
CA ILE A 51 -1.67 -3.43 1.71
C ILE A 51 -2.80 -2.52 1.26
N PHE A 52 -4.04 -3.00 1.40
CA PHE A 52 -5.25 -2.21 1.26
C PHE A 52 -5.95 -2.18 2.61
N GLU A 53 -6.32 -1.00 3.07
CA GLU A 53 -6.93 -0.81 4.39
C GLU A 53 -8.12 0.14 4.29
N LEU A 54 -9.23 -0.25 4.92
CA LEU A 54 -10.43 0.57 5.04
C LEU A 54 -10.38 1.30 6.38
N LEU A 55 -10.39 2.64 6.31
CA LEU A 55 -10.35 3.52 7.47
C LEU A 55 -11.60 4.40 7.50
N ASP A 56 -12.00 4.80 8.71
CA ASP A 56 -12.98 5.86 8.87
C ASP A 56 -12.49 7.15 8.20
N PHE A 57 -13.38 7.88 7.55
CA PHE A 57 -13.00 9.10 6.85
C PHE A 57 -12.45 10.16 7.81
N LYS A 58 -11.23 10.60 7.52
CA LYS A 58 -10.49 11.58 8.30
C LYS A 58 -10.95 13.00 7.97
N SER A 59 -12.08 13.39 8.54
CA SER A 59 -12.75 14.68 8.26
C SER A 59 -11.96 15.93 8.62
N ASP A 60 -11.02 15.82 9.55
CA ASP A 60 -10.10 16.88 9.98
C ASP A 60 -8.86 17.02 9.08
N VAL A 61 -8.69 16.12 8.10
CA VAL A 61 -7.61 16.18 7.10
C VAL A 61 -8.21 16.58 5.74
N GLY A 62 -7.67 17.65 5.15
CA GLY A 62 -8.06 18.11 3.82
C GLY A 62 -7.64 17.14 2.72
N ASP A 63 -8.30 17.18 1.56
CA ASP A 63 -7.96 16.27 0.45
C ASP A 63 -6.50 16.41 0.02
N ASN A 64 -6.09 17.66 -0.17
CA ASN A 64 -4.72 18.01 -0.51
C ASN A 64 -3.79 17.66 0.66
N GLY A 65 -2.84 16.76 0.40
CA GLY A 65 -1.90 16.28 1.41
C GLY A 65 -2.45 15.18 2.33
N SER A 66 -3.63 14.61 2.06
CA SER A 66 -4.13 13.50 2.89
C SER A 66 -3.21 12.27 2.85
N ALA A 67 -2.67 11.90 1.69
CA ALA A 67 -1.71 10.79 1.61
C ALA A 67 -0.38 11.08 2.34
N SER A 68 0.13 12.31 2.33
CA SER A 68 1.35 12.66 3.07
C SER A 68 1.11 12.73 4.57
N TRP A 69 -0.10 13.09 5.01
CA TRP A 69 -0.53 12.95 6.40
C TRP A 69 -0.51 11.49 6.85
N PHE A 70 -1.16 10.57 6.12
CA PHE A 70 -1.15 9.15 6.46
C PHE A 70 0.25 8.53 6.40
N LEU A 71 1.09 8.95 5.45
CA LEU A 71 2.48 8.50 5.39
C LEU A 71 3.27 8.91 6.63
N HIS A 72 3.07 10.13 7.14
CA HIS A 72 3.69 10.57 8.38
C HIS A 72 3.12 9.82 9.60
N ASP A 73 1.80 9.60 9.63
CA ASP A 73 1.13 8.83 10.67
C ASP A 73 1.69 7.40 10.78
N LEU A 74 1.82 6.70 9.64
CA LEU A 74 2.47 5.39 9.54
C LEU A 74 3.91 5.43 10.07
N ALA A 75 4.69 6.47 9.75
CA ALA A 75 6.05 6.61 10.26
C ALA A 75 6.06 6.76 11.79
N CYS A 76 5.11 7.49 12.37
CA CYS A 76 4.98 7.62 13.82
C CYS A 76 4.57 6.29 14.49
N GLU A 77 3.58 5.59 13.93
CA GLU A 77 3.12 4.30 14.48
C GLU A 77 4.20 3.21 14.44
N GLN A 78 5.05 3.26 13.42
CA GLN A 78 6.15 2.31 13.23
C GLN A 78 7.45 2.71 13.97
N ASP A 79 7.40 3.77 14.78
CA ASP A 79 8.56 4.35 15.49
C ASP A 79 9.75 4.55 14.53
N ALA A 80 9.43 5.05 13.34
CA ALA A 80 10.34 5.10 12.22
C ALA A 80 11.42 6.17 12.43
N GLU A 81 12.66 5.84 12.09
CA GLU A 81 13.76 6.79 12.10
C GLU A 81 14.04 7.31 10.68
N ALA A 82 14.72 8.46 10.59
CA ALA A 82 15.14 9.06 9.32
C ALA A 82 14.01 9.26 8.28
N PHE A 83 12.79 9.54 8.73
CA PHE A 83 11.66 9.83 7.84
C PHE A 83 11.96 11.01 6.91
N MET A 84 11.75 10.80 5.61
CA MET A 84 11.87 11.81 4.58
C MET A 84 10.72 11.69 3.59
N LEU A 85 9.98 12.78 3.37
CA LEU A 85 9.02 12.88 2.27
C LEU A 85 9.77 13.11 0.95
N VAL A 86 9.59 12.20 0.00
CA VAL A 86 10.25 12.23 -1.31
C VAL A 86 9.38 12.92 -2.35
N ASP A 87 8.10 12.59 -2.41
CA ASP A 87 7.16 13.15 -3.39
C ASP A 87 5.72 13.15 -2.85
N GLN A 88 4.89 14.04 -3.38
CA GLN A 88 3.44 14.03 -3.15
C GLN A 88 2.69 14.53 -4.38
N SER A 89 1.54 13.92 -4.68
CA SER A 89 0.70 14.33 -5.80
C SER A 89 -0.19 15.51 -5.43
N GLN A 90 -0.71 16.17 -6.46
CA GLN A 90 -1.93 16.97 -6.31
C GLN A 90 -3.16 16.06 -6.13
N VAL A 91 -4.28 16.67 -5.76
CA VAL A 91 -5.58 15.98 -5.71
C VAL A 91 -6.00 15.60 -7.14
N VAL A 92 -6.39 14.34 -7.31
CA VAL A 92 -6.90 13.80 -8.57
C VAL A 92 -8.34 13.33 -8.36
N ASP A 93 -9.26 13.81 -9.17
CA ASP A 93 -10.63 13.30 -9.17
C ASP A 93 -10.68 11.88 -9.73
N ALA A 94 -11.43 10.99 -9.05
CA ALA A 94 -11.68 9.63 -9.49
C ALA A 94 -13.18 9.43 -9.76
N PRO A 95 -13.74 9.98 -10.85
CA PRO A 95 -15.18 9.92 -11.12
C PRO A 95 -15.71 8.49 -11.31
N GLY A 96 -14.84 7.55 -11.71
CA GLY A 96 -15.16 6.12 -11.78
C GLY A 96 -15.37 5.45 -10.42
N LEU A 97 -14.97 6.12 -9.33
CA LEU A 97 -15.23 5.73 -7.94
C LEU A 97 -16.20 6.74 -7.35
N SER A 98 -17.48 6.62 -7.69
CA SER A 98 -18.52 7.53 -7.20
C SER A 98 -19.67 6.77 -6.57
N PHE A 99 -20.16 7.30 -5.45
CA PHE A 99 -21.33 6.80 -4.75
C PHE A 99 -22.36 7.90 -4.66
N ARG A 100 -23.60 7.64 -5.13
CA ARG A 100 -24.70 8.63 -5.18
C ARG A 100 -24.30 9.98 -5.79
N ASN A 101 -23.54 9.96 -6.88
CA ASN A 101 -23.00 11.14 -7.58
C ASN A 101 -21.97 11.96 -6.78
N ILE A 102 -21.42 11.41 -5.68
CA ILE A 102 -20.30 12.00 -4.96
C ILE A 102 -19.02 11.28 -5.43
N PRO A 103 -18.17 11.94 -6.24
CA PRO A 103 -16.92 11.34 -6.71
C PRO A 103 -15.91 11.24 -5.58
N ALA A 104 -15.09 10.19 -5.62
CA ALA A 104 -13.91 10.07 -4.80
C ALA A 104 -12.79 10.99 -5.32
N VAL A 105 -11.85 11.27 -4.43
CA VAL A 105 -10.59 11.94 -4.77
C VAL A 105 -9.42 11.09 -4.31
N VAL A 106 -8.31 11.16 -5.02
CA VAL A 106 -7.10 10.40 -4.73
C VAL A 106 -5.92 11.34 -4.58
N THR A 107 -5.09 11.09 -3.56
CA THR A 107 -3.74 11.65 -3.47
C THR A 107 -2.74 10.54 -3.21
N THR A 108 -1.48 10.77 -3.56
CA THR A 108 -0.39 9.85 -3.30
C THR A 108 0.80 10.56 -2.65
N ALA A 109 1.55 9.85 -1.83
CA ALA A 109 2.81 10.31 -1.25
C ALA A 109 3.85 9.19 -1.30
N VAL A 110 5.12 9.58 -1.38
CA VAL A 110 6.25 8.66 -1.32
C VAL A 110 7.20 9.16 -0.24
N GLY A 111 7.62 8.26 0.65
CA GLY A 111 8.61 8.57 1.67
C GLY A 111 9.66 7.48 1.80
N GLU A 112 10.76 7.81 2.44
CA GLU A 112 11.77 6.86 2.87
C GLU A 112 11.88 6.92 4.39
N MET A 113 12.04 5.77 5.03
CA MET A 113 12.12 5.67 6.48
C MET A 113 12.81 4.37 6.91
N ALA A 114 13.37 4.37 8.12
CA ALA A 114 13.96 3.20 8.75
C ALA A 114 12.95 2.58 9.72
N ILE A 115 12.53 1.34 9.48
CA ILE A 115 11.50 0.64 10.28
C ILE A 115 11.91 -0.80 10.60
N SER A 116 11.49 -1.28 11.78
CA SER A 116 11.71 -2.66 12.22
C SER A 116 10.53 -3.54 11.81
N LYS A 117 10.76 -4.83 11.56
CA LYS A 117 9.67 -5.78 11.35
C LYS A 117 9.16 -6.35 12.66
N GLY A 118 7.86 -6.61 12.72
CA GLY A 118 7.24 -7.34 13.83
C GLY A 118 7.57 -6.74 15.19
N ARG A 119 8.24 -7.53 16.04
CA ARG A 119 8.62 -7.13 17.41
C ARG A 119 10.13 -6.90 17.56
N GLN A 120 10.84 -6.66 16.45
CA GLN A 120 12.27 -6.44 16.47
C GLN A 120 12.63 -5.07 17.05
N GLY A 121 13.82 -4.97 17.67
CA GLY A 121 14.35 -3.72 18.19
C GLY A 121 14.81 -2.75 17.09
N ARG A 122 15.14 -1.52 17.48
CA ARG A 122 15.57 -0.45 16.56
C ARG A 122 16.88 -0.78 15.83
N GLU A 123 17.73 -1.60 16.43
CA GLU A 123 18.98 -2.09 15.85
C GLU A 123 18.79 -2.95 14.59
N ALA A 124 17.57 -3.46 14.35
CA ALA A 124 17.22 -4.30 13.21
C ALA A 124 16.43 -3.55 12.11
N GLN A 125 16.33 -2.21 12.18
CA GLN A 125 15.56 -1.43 11.21
C GLN A 125 16.13 -1.57 9.79
N ASN A 126 15.22 -1.83 8.84
CA ASN A 126 15.51 -1.78 7.40
C ASN A 126 15.21 -0.37 6.88
N LEU A 127 16.00 0.10 5.92
CA LEU A 127 15.65 1.30 5.16
C LEU A 127 14.67 0.90 4.07
N VAL A 128 13.49 1.51 4.05
CA VAL A 128 12.42 1.23 3.10
C VAL A 128 11.97 2.50 2.42
N ARG A 129 11.51 2.35 1.17
CA ARG A 129 10.65 3.32 0.51
C ARG A 129 9.20 2.88 0.70
N VAL A 130 8.35 3.82 1.07
CA VAL A 130 6.93 3.60 1.30
C VAL A 130 6.14 4.47 0.34
N TYR A 131 5.25 3.84 -0.41
CA TYR A 131 4.29 4.49 -1.29
C TYR A 131 2.93 4.43 -0.60
N VAL A 132 2.27 5.58 -0.49
CA VAL A 132 0.94 5.68 0.11
C VAL A 132 0.02 6.33 -0.92
N ALA A 133 -1.17 5.78 -1.06
CA ALA A 133 -2.27 6.41 -1.75
C ALA A 133 -3.51 6.41 -0.86
N ASN A 134 -4.19 7.55 -0.79
CA ASN A 134 -5.45 7.67 -0.09
C ASN A 134 -6.57 7.93 -1.10
N LEU A 135 -7.51 6.98 -1.21
CA LEU A 135 -8.72 7.13 -2.01
C LEU A 135 -9.88 7.50 -1.07
N ARG A 136 -10.34 8.75 -1.18
CA ARG A 136 -11.33 9.30 -0.27
C ARG A 136 -12.74 9.06 -0.81
N LEU A 137 -13.41 8.02 -0.32
CA LEU A 137 -14.77 7.65 -0.71
C LEU A 137 -15.79 8.47 0.10
N LYS A 138 -15.85 9.78 -0.15
CA LYS A 138 -16.65 10.73 0.64
C LYS A 138 -18.13 10.39 0.76
N GLY A 139 -18.71 9.78 -0.28
CA GLY A 139 -20.13 9.41 -0.27
C GLY A 139 -20.50 8.34 0.75
N VAL A 140 -19.51 7.58 1.24
CA VAL A 140 -19.66 6.53 2.26
C VAL A 140 -18.72 6.75 3.45
N GLU A 141 -18.17 7.96 3.60
CA GLU A 141 -17.34 8.35 4.74
C GLU A 141 -16.21 7.34 5.04
N THR A 142 -15.52 6.86 4.01
CA THR A 142 -14.36 5.96 4.13
C THR A 142 -13.13 6.53 3.42
N ASP A 143 -11.97 6.44 4.06
CA ASP A 143 -10.67 6.60 3.40
C ASP A 143 -10.11 5.18 3.12
N VAL A 144 -9.79 4.87 1.86
CA VAL A 144 -9.10 3.62 1.50
C VAL A 144 -7.61 3.92 1.37
N LEU A 145 -6.83 3.39 2.30
CA LEU A 145 -5.39 3.54 2.30
C LEU A 145 -4.75 2.37 1.56
N VAL A 146 -3.98 2.67 0.52
CA VAL A 146 -3.17 1.69 -0.21
C VAL A 146 -1.71 1.99 0.06
N THR A 147 -1.02 1.06 0.74
CA THR A 147 0.38 1.23 1.13
C THR A 147 1.24 0.14 0.50
N ALA A 148 2.36 0.54 -0.08
CA ALA A 148 3.36 -0.38 -0.64
C ALA A 148 4.73 -0.12 -0.02
N TYR A 149 5.38 -1.18 0.45
CA TYR A 149 6.74 -1.13 0.99
C TYR A 149 7.73 -1.74 0.00
N GLU A 150 8.81 -1.01 -0.28
CA GLU A 150 9.94 -1.43 -1.10
C GLU A 150 11.23 -1.30 -0.28
N PRO A 151 11.89 -2.41 0.08
CA PRO A 151 13.17 -2.34 0.77
C PRO A 151 14.26 -1.68 -0.06
N ILE A 152 15.06 -0.81 0.56
CA ILE A 152 16.27 -0.21 0.00
C ILE A 152 17.51 -0.89 0.61
N LEU A 153 17.51 -1.08 1.92
CA LEU A 153 18.59 -1.73 2.67
C LEU A 153 18.01 -2.68 3.71
N ILE A 154 18.40 -3.95 3.62
CA ILE A 154 18.07 -4.98 4.62
C ILE A 154 19.16 -5.04 5.67
N ASN A 155 18.79 -4.82 6.92
CA ASN A 155 19.70 -4.89 8.05
C ASN A 155 20.08 -6.36 8.35
N PRO A 156 21.35 -6.70 8.63
CA PRO A 156 21.75 -8.06 9.00
C PRO A 156 21.02 -8.66 10.21
N LEU A 157 20.51 -7.81 11.11
CA LEU A 157 19.72 -8.22 12.28
C LEU A 157 18.22 -8.31 11.99
N SER A 158 17.76 -7.85 10.82
CA SER A 158 16.37 -7.97 10.38
C SER A 158 16.00 -9.43 10.14
N GLU A 159 14.77 -9.83 10.48
CA GLU A 159 14.24 -11.15 10.15
C GLU A 159 14.21 -11.38 8.63
N SER A 160 14.07 -10.30 7.84
CA SER A 160 14.15 -10.35 6.37
C SER A 160 15.50 -10.84 5.86
N ALA A 161 16.60 -10.63 6.61
CA ALA A 161 17.94 -10.98 6.15
C ALA A 161 18.10 -12.49 5.87
N GLY A 162 17.40 -13.34 6.63
CA GLY A 162 17.41 -14.79 6.40
C GLY A 162 16.67 -15.21 5.12
N ALA A 163 15.67 -14.43 4.69
CA ALA A 163 14.84 -14.72 3.54
C ALA A 163 15.39 -14.13 2.22
N VAL A 164 15.84 -12.87 2.27
CA VAL A 164 16.24 -12.12 1.06
C VAL A 164 17.70 -11.66 1.05
N GLY A 165 18.46 -11.97 2.12
CA GLY A 165 19.83 -11.49 2.30
C GLY A 165 19.90 -10.09 2.89
N SER A 166 21.00 -9.79 3.58
CA SER A 166 21.29 -8.45 4.11
C SER A 166 22.06 -7.58 3.12
N GLY A 167 21.95 -6.26 3.26
CA GLY A 167 22.63 -5.28 2.43
C GLY A 167 21.68 -4.56 1.49
N LEU A 168 22.22 -3.98 0.41
CA LEU A 168 21.41 -3.24 -0.55
C LEU A 168 20.47 -4.20 -1.27
N ALA A 169 19.17 -3.89 -1.22
CA ALA A 169 18.17 -4.62 -1.97
C ALA A 169 18.39 -4.38 -3.47
N VAL A 170 18.25 -5.43 -4.28
CA VAL A 170 18.35 -5.31 -5.75
C VAL A 170 17.05 -4.69 -6.27
N PRO A 171 17.08 -3.52 -6.94
CA PRO A 171 15.87 -2.90 -7.47
C PRO A 171 15.12 -3.83 -8.43
N ALA A 172 13.80 -3.84 -8.36
CA ALA A 172 12.96 -4.72 -9.18
C ALA A 172 13.20 -4.52 -10.68
N SER A 173 13.40 -3.27 -11.11
CA SER A 173 13.72 -2.90 -12.50
C SER A 173 15.00 -3.55 -13.04
N GLN A 174 15.97 -3.82 -12.18
CA GLN A 174 17.22 -4.50 -12.54
C GLN A 174 17.08 -6.02 -12.60
N SER A 175 16.00 -6.56 -12.03
CA SER A 175 15.69 -7.99 -12.00
C SER A 175 14.62 -8.40 -13.01
N GLY A 176 14.20 -7.49 -13.90
CA GLY A 176 13.10 -7.73 -14.84
C GLY A 176 11.73 -7.87 -14.15
N ILE A 177 11.59 -7.35 -12.93
CA ILE A 177 10.37 -7.37 -12.10
C ILE A 177 9.74 -5.97 -12.12
N LEU A 178 8.41 -5.91 -12.06
CA LEU A 178 7.65 -4.66 -12.09
C LEU A 178 7.94 -3.88 -10.79
N PRO A 179 8.51 -2.66 -10.87
CA PRO A 179 8.83 -1.85 -9.70
C PRO A 179 7.61 -1.50 -8.86
N MET A 180 7.80 -1.30 -7.55
CA MET A 180 6.69 -1.04 -6.64
C MET A 180 5.93 0.25 -6.97
N CYS A 181 6.60 1.26 -7.50
CA CYS A 181 5.94 2.47 -7.99
C CYS A 181 4.95 2.19 -9.14
N ASP A 182 5.24 1.22 -10.00
CA ASP A 182 4.34 0.82 -11.09
C ASP A 182 3.28 -0.19 -10.61
N VAL A 183 3.62 -1.03 -9.63
CA VAL A 183 2.66 -1.93 -8.96
C VAL A 183 1.53 -1.12 -8.33
N ILE A 184 1.85 -0.13 -7.47
CA ILE A 184 0.82 0.65 -6.79
C ILE A 184 0.01 1.50 -7.79
N LYS A 185 0.65 2.11 -8.79
CA LYS A 185 -0.06 2.84 -9.86
C LYS A 185 -1.04 1.94 -10.60
N HIS A 186 -0.64 0.70 -10.93
CA HIS A 186 -1.51 -0.23 -11.61
C HIS A 186 -2.67 -0.69 -10.71
N ALA A 187 -2.39 -0.99 -9.43
CA ALA A 187 -3.40 -1.34 -8.44
C ALA A 187 -4.45 -0.22 -8.29
N LEU A 188 -4.02 1.04 -8.22
CA LEU A 188 -4.90 2.21 -8.13
C LEU A 188 -5.74 2.44 -9.39
N SER A 189 -5.12 2.36 -10.58
CA SER A 189 -5.83 2.58 -11.85
C SER A 189 -6.84 1.49 -12.21
N THR A 190 -6.70 0.31 -11.59
CA THR A 190 -7.62 -0.82 -11.76
C THR A 190 -8.53 -1.03 -10.55
N PHE A 191 -8.42 -0.19 -9.52
CA PHE A 191 -9.25 -0.28 -8.32
C PHE A 191 -10.73 -0.02 -8.65
N ARG A 192 -11.60 -0.92 -8.20
CA ARG A 192 -13.05 -0.85 -8.42
C ARG A 192 -13.79 -1.24 -7.16
N VAL A 193 -14.85 -0.51 -6.86
CA VAL A 193 -15.87 -0.94 -5.89
C VAL A 193 -16.98 -1.63 -6.67
N ASN A 194 -17.11 -2.94 -6.48
CA ASN A 194 -18.11 -3.80 -7.12
C ASN A 194 -19.40 -3.85 -6.31
N ASP A 195 -19.29 -3.79 -4.98
CA ASP A 195 -20.41 -3.80 -4.04
C ASP A 195 -20.22 -2.73 -2.97
N TRP A 196 -21.05 -1.67 -3.04
CA TRP A 196 -20.98 -0.55 -2.10
C TRP A 196 -21.60 -0.89 -0.73
N SER A 197 -22.36 -1.97 -0.60
CA SER A 197 -22.93 -2.40 0.68
C SER A 197 -21.87 -2.78 1.72
N LEU A 198 -20.62 -2.99 1.28
CA LEU A 198 -19.43 -3.12 2.12
C LEU A 198 -19.32 -1.98 3.16
N PHE A 199 -19.71 -0.76 2.78
CA PHE A 199 -19.58 0.42 3.64
C PHE A 199 -20.82 0.67 4.51
N GLY A 200 -21.72 -0.31 4.62
CA GLY A 200 -22.88 -0.28 5.51
C GLY A 200 -24.23 -0.35 4.78
N SER A 201 -25.28 -0.68 5.53
CA SER A 201 -26.63 -0.97 4.99
C SER A 201 -27.36 0.21 4.33
N SER A 202 -26.84 1.43 4.50
CA SER A 202 -27.34 2.62 3.83
C SER A 202 -26.57 2.96 2.54
N ALA A 203 -25.61 2.13 2.14
CA ALA A 203 -24.94 2.21 0.85
C ALA A 203 -25.77 1.50 -0.24
#